data_AF-A0A0X3P867-F1
#
_entry.id   AF-A0A0X3P867-F1
#
_cell.length_a   1.000
_cell.length_b   1.000
_cell.length_c   1.000
_cell.angle_alpha   90.00
_cell.angle_beta   90.00
_cell.angle_gamma   90.00
#
_symmetry.space_group_name_H-M   'P 1'
#
loop_
_entity.id
_entity.type
_entity.pdbx_description
1 polymer ?
#
loop_
_entity_poly.entity_id
_entity_poly.type
_entity_poly.pdbx_seq_one_letter_code
_entity_poly.pdbx_strand_id
1 'polypeptide(L)'
;MWSRLSPSLDCVVSDPLLLTYFTRFLRECDSENVFRFWLELSGLIQKKKVTHNTDADVTNETFISYQQLDILRDRMNRLPVTDATSIYFRYLSREAKLPVTLPLELLCCALVALLDNPLNTLALIPCLRYAETCLKDELLPYFLRDRLFMEFRSEIITNGQLNLDDIMFDDTLLLNFVEYLGNKPEAILFTFLLAVSAYKKEFSELTSISDVSRDSSEEHYRQLLEDATTICAKFLSPASEDFMNLNLEEYRNVLDQACSEEEPRNDCFDSLYEVIHRKVEKRVLPGFFTSSPFLRYRAQFISTLG
;
A
#
# COMPACT_ATOMS: atom_id res chain seq x y z
N MET A 1 -2.89 -1.67 6.45
CA MET A 1 -2.52 -0.80 7.60
C MET A 1 -1.08 -0.42 7.39
N TRP A 2 -0.78 0.87 7.39
CA TRP A 2 0.52 1.40 6.96
C TRP A 2 0.83 2.69 7.71
N SER A 3 2.09 2.92 8.06
CA SER A 3 2.55 4.20 8.61
C SER A 3 3.00 5.14 7.50
N ARG A 4 2.71 6.42 7.65
CA ARG A 4 3.20 7.48 6.75
C ARG A 4 4.67 7.78 6.98
N LEU A 5 5.26 7.28 8.08
CA LEU A 5 6.69 7.36 8.38
C LEU A 5 7.50 6.28 7.65
N SER A 6 6.85 5.24 7.13
CA SER A 6 7.44 4.16 6.34
C SER A 6 6.52 3.76 5.17
N PRO A 7 6.18 4.70 4.27
CA PRO A 7 5.08 4.52 3.32
C PRO A 7 5.47 3.62 2.15
N SER A 8 4.53 2.77 1.72
CA SER A 8 4.53 2.16 0.39
C SER A 8 3.99 3.12 -0.67
N LEU A 9 4.12 2.79 -1.96
CA LEU A 9 3.55 3.61 -3.04
C LEU A 9 2.02 3.80 -2.88
N ASP A 10 1.30 2.76 -2.47
CA ASP A 10 -0.15 2.82 -2.25
C ASP A 10 -0.51 3.77 -1.10
N CYS A 11 0.32 3.81 -0.06
CA CYS A 11 0.19 4.76 1.05
C CYS A 11 0.40 6.20 0.56
N VAL A 12 1.44 6.44 -0.26
CA VAL A 12 1.72 7.75 -0.85
C VAL A 12 0.54 8.25 -1.69
N VAL A 13 -0.07 7.39 -2.51
CA VAL A 13 -1.23 7.77 -3.35
C VAL A 13 -2.48 8.06 -2.52
N SER A 14 -2.62 7.41 -1.36
CA SER A 14 -3.80 7.52 -0.50
C SER A 14 -3.78 8.71 0.47
N ASP A 15 -2.59 9.17 0.89
CA ASP A 15 -2.45 10.33 1.79
C ASP A 15 -2.19 11.63 0.98
N PRO A 16 -3.11 12.62 0.99
CA PRO A 16 -2.98 13.83 0.19
C PRO A 16 -1.76 14.69 0.50
N LEU A 17 -1.33 14.72 1.76
CA LEU A 17 -0.18 15.52 2.19
C LEU A 17 1.11 14.88 1.70
N LEU A 18 1.28 13.59 1.95
CA LEU A 18 2.43 12.80 1.48
C LEU A 18 2.52 12.79 -0.05
N LEU A 19 1.38 12.67 -0.75
CA LEU A 19 1.32 12.76 -2.21
C LEU A 19 1.84 14.12 -2.72
N THR A 20 1.55 15.21 -2.01
CA THR A 20 2.01 16.55 -2.37
C THR A 20 3.54 16.64 -2.31
N TYR A 21 4.15 16.11 -1.25
CA TYR A 21 5.60 16.04 -1.11
C TYR A 21 6.24 15.12 -2.16
N PHE A 22 5.67 13.93 -2.39
CA PHE A 22 6.17 13.00 -3.38
C PHE A 22 6.10 13.56 -4.81
N THR A 23 4.99 14.20 -5.18
CA THR A 23 4.84 14.81 -6.50
C THR A 23 5.82 15.98 -6.68
N ARG A 24 6.10 16.75 -5.62
CA ARG A 24 7.14 17.79 -5.64
C ARG A 24 8.53 17.17 -5.87
N PHE A 25 8.85 16.08 -5.18
CA PHE A 25 10.10 15.34 -5.39
C PHE A 25 10.23 14.86 -6.84
N LEU A 26 9.17 14.27 -7.40
CA LEU A 26 9.16 13.80 -8.78
C LEU A 26 9.37 14.92 -9.81
N ARG A 27 8.95 16.16 -9.50
CA ARG A 27 9.26 17.34 -10.33
C ARG A 27 10.73 17.74 -10.25
N GLU A 28 11.32 17.66 -9.06
CA GLU A 28 12.72 18.01 -8.86
C GLU A 28 13.68 17.01 -9.55
N CYS A 29 13.28 15.75 -9.70
CA CYS A 29 14.04 14.73 -10.43
C CYS A 29 13.53 14.44 -11.86
N ASP A 30 12.70 15.32 -12.44
CA ASP A 30 12.15 15.20 -13.80
C ASP A 30 11.47 13.86 -14.13
N SER A 31 10.86 13.23 -13.11
CA SER A 31 10.24 11.90 -13.19
C SER A 31 8.72 11.93 -12.97
N GLU A 32 8.10 13.12 -12.91
CA GLU A 32 6.64 13.28 -12.72
C GLU A 32 5.84 12.56 -13.82
N ASN A 33 6.37 12.48 -15.04
CA ASN A 33 5.69 11.82 -16.16
C ASN A 33 5.50 10.32 -15.93
N VAL A 34 6.44 9.64 -15.26
CA VAL A 34 6.34 8.21 -14.94
C VAL A 34 5.13 7.98 -14.02
N PHE A 35 4.98 8.81 -13.00
CA PHE A 35 3.86 8.74 -12.06
C PHE A 35 2.51 9.04 -12.72
N ARG A 36 2.45 10.09 -13.57
CA ARG A 36 1.24 10.44 -14.33
C ARG A 36 0.83 9.33 -15.29
N PHE A 37 1.79 8.75 -16.01
CA PHE A 37 1.57 7.61 -16.88
C PHE A 37 1.01 6.42 -16.11
N TRP A 38 1.63 6.05 -15.00
CA TRP A 38 1.18 4.95 -14.14
C TRP A 38 -0.24 5.19 -13.62
N LEU A 39 -0.55 6.40 -13.12
CA LEU A 39 -1.87 6.75 -12.58
C LEU A 39 -2.96 6.71 -13.66
N GLU A 40 -2.70 7.27 -14.84
CA GLU A 40 -3.67 7.29 -15.93
C GLU A 40 -3.95 5.88 -16.48
N LEU A 41 -2.88 5.11 -16.71
CA LEU A 41 -2.98 3.78 -17.28
C LEU A 41 -3.59 2.77 -16.29
N SER A 42 -3.22 2.82 -15.02
CA SER A 42 -3.84 1.99 -13.96
C SER A 42 -5.34 2.28 -13.86
N GLY A 43 -5.74 3.55 -13.87
CA GLY A 43 -7.15 3.94 -13.85
C GLY A 43 -7.94 3.45 -15.07
N LEU A 44 -7.35 3.44 -16.26
CA LEU A 44 -7.98 2.86 -17.46
C LEU A 44 -8.11 1.33 -17.39
N ILE A 45 -7.07 0.64 -16.92
CA ILE A 45 -7.06 -0.81 -16.80
C ILE A 45 -8.04 -1.28 -15.73
N GLN A 46 -8.13 -0.61 -14.58
CA GLN A 46 -9.11 -0.91 -13.54
C GLN A 46 -10.55 -0.82 -14.08
N LYS A 47 -10.87 0.20 -14.88
CA LYS A 47 -12.19 0.33 -15.53
C LYS A 47 -12.51 -0.82 -16.49
N LYS A 48 -11.50 -1.36 -17.18
CA LYS A 48 -11.66 -2.47 -18.16
C LYS A 48 -11.63 -3.87 -17.53
N LYS A 49 -10.91 -4.07 -16.41
CA LYS A 49 -10.93 -5.34 -15.67
C LYS A 49 -12.32 -5.68 -15.10
N VAL A 50 -13.15 -4.67 -14.82
CA VAL A 50 -14.57 -4.86 -14.45
C VAL A 50 -15.39 -5.48 -15.60
N THR A 51 -14.88 -5.48 -16.84
CA THR A 51 -15.63 -5.95 -18.02
C THR A 51 -15.08 -7.22 -18.67
N HIS A 52 -13.79 -7.55 -18.57
CA HIS A 52 -13.27 -8.84 -19.07
C HIS A 52 -12.00 -9.29 -18.33
N ASN A 53 -11.99 -10.53 -17.85
CA ASN A 53 -10.79 -11.26 -17.44
C ASN A 53 -10.11 -11.85 -18.67
N THR A 54 -8.88 -11.47 -18.94
CA THR A 54 -8.00 -12.28 -19.80
C THR A 54 -6.55 -11.95 -19.46
N ASP A 55 -5.84 -12.95 -18.93
CA ASP A 55 -4.39 -12.94 -18.85
C ASP A 55 -3.84 -13.18 -20.25
N ALA A 56 -3.00 -12.25 -20.72
CA ALA A 56 -2.18 -12.46 -21.89
C ALA A 56 -0.72 -12.39 -21.45
N ASP A 57 -0.12 -13.56 -21.40
CA ASP A 57 1.32 -13.74 -21.33
C ASP A 57 1.92 -13.41 -22.70
N VAL A 58 3.01 -12.65 -22.72
CA VAL A 58 3.76 -12.37 -23.96
C VAL A 58 5.23 -12.66 -23.68
N THR A 59 5.65 -13.85 -24.12
CA THR A 59 7.05 -14.19 -24.35
C THR A 59 7.30 -14.20 -25.86
N ASN A 60 8.33 -13.47 -26.28
CA ASN A 60 9.31 -13.88 -27.30
C ASN A 60 10.31 -12.75 -27.53
N GLU A 61 11.55 -12.97 -27.09
CA GLU A 61 12.70 -12.12 -27.36
C GLU A 61 13.01 -12.16 -28.86
N THR A 62 12.56 -11.13 -29.57
CA THR A 62 13.05 -10.83 -30.92
C THR A 62 13.94 -9.61 -30.79
N PHE A 63 15.15 -9.64 -31.36
CA PHE A 63 16.03 -8.48 -31.36
C PHE A 63 15.43 -7.40 -32.26
N ILE A 64 14.97 -6.29 -31.68
CA ILE A 64 14.30 -5.21 -32.41
C ILE A 64 15.25 -4.03 -32.58
N SER A 65 15.50 -3.63 -33.82
CA SER A 65 16.40 -2.49 -34.12
C SER A 65 15.67 -1.14 -34.06
N TYR A 66 16.41 -0.04 -33.84
CA TYR A 66 15.86 1.32 -33.88
C TYR A 66 15.15 1.65 -35.22
N GLN A 67 15.60 1.07 -36.33
CA GLN A 67 14.96 1.25 -37.64
C GLN A 67 13.58 0.59 -37.71
N GLN A 68 13.38 -0.53 -37.00
CA GLN A 68 12.07 -1.17 -36.89
C GLN A 68 11.11 -0.35 -36.00
N LEU A 69 11.63 0.31 -34.96
CA LEU A 69 10.82 1.19 -34.10
C LEU A 69 10.23 2.36 -34.87
N ASP A 70 11.00 3.01 -35.76
CA ASP A 70 10.49 4.14 -36.55
C ASP A 70 9.35 3.70 -37.49
N ILE A 71 9.44 2.52 -38.09
CA ILE A 71 8.36 1.94 -38.91
C ILE A 71 7.09 1.71 -38.08
N LEU A 72 7.23 1.22 -36.84
CA LEU A 72 6.09 1.02 -35.93
C LEU A 72 5.44 2.35 -35.54
N ARG A 73 6.23 3.39 -35.23
CA ARG A 73 5.74 4.73 -34.91
C ARG A 73 4.96 5.35 -36.06
N ASP A 74 5.48 5.25 -37.28
CA ASP A 74 4.80 5.76 -38.48
C ASP A 74 3.45 5.09 -38.72
N ARG A 75 3.33 3.80 -38.38
CA ARG A 75 2.05 3.08 -38.47
C ARG A 75 1.09 3.49 -37.34
N MET A 76 1.60 3.69 -36.12
CA MET A 76 0.80 4.15 -34.98
C MET A 76 0.14 5.50 -35.26
N ASN A 77 0.84 6.42 -35.93
CA ASN A 77 0.33 7.74 -36.31
C ASN A 77 -0.90 7.69 -37.23
N ARG A 78 -1.22 6.54 -37.85
CA ARG A 78 -2.38 6.35 -38.73
C ARG A 78 -3.59 5.74 -38.02
N LEU A 79 -3.44 5.31 -36.78
CA LEU A 79 -4.51 4.68 -36.01
C LEU A 79 -5.54 5.71 -35.52
N PRO A 80 -6.81 5.31 -35.34
CA PRO A 80 -7.81 6.17 -34.73
C PRO A 80 -7.48 6.45 -33.26
N VAL A 81 -8.06 7.53 -32.73
CA VAL A 81 -7.95 7.89 -31.31
C VAL A 81 -8.81 6.94 -30.48
N THR A 82 -8.16 6.17 -29.62
CA THR A 82 -8.74 5.26 -28.63
C THR A 82 -8.10 5.53 -27.27
N ASP A 83 -8.57 4.90 -26.20
CA ASP A 83 -7.88 5.00 -24.89
C ASP A 83 -6.40 4.58 -25.00
N ALA A 84 -6.13 3.48 -25.71
CA ALA A 84 -4.79 2.92 -25.81
C ALA A 84 -3.86 3.78 -26.68
N THR A 85 -4.35 4.27 -27.84
CA THR A 85 -3.56 5.15 -28.69
C THR A 85 -3.39 6.54 -28.06
N SER A 86 -4.35 7.02 -27.27
CA SER A 86 -4.22 8.27 -26.49
C SER A 86 -3.08 8.19 -25.47
N ILE A 87 -2.93 7.06 -24.76
CA ILE A 87 -1.79 6.83 -23.86
C ILE A 87 -0.48 6.84 -24.65
N TYR A 88 -0.44 6.15 -25.80
CA TYR A 88 0.73 6.17 -26.67
C TYR A 88 1.12 7.60 -27.08
N PHE A 89 0.20 8.38 -27.64
CA PHE A 89 0.49 9.72 -28.12
C PHE A 89 0.93 10.66 -26.98
N ARG A 90 0.34 10.50 -25.80
CA ARG A 90 0.65 11.37 -24.65
C ARG A 90 2.00 11.09 -24.01
N TYR A 91 2.40 9.81 -23.91
CA TYR A 91 3.56 9.39 -23.10
C TYR A 91 4.66 8.65 -23.86
N LEU A 92 4.34 7.92 -24.93
CA LEU A 92 5.27 6.95 -25.55
C LEU A 92 5.69 7.33 -26.98
N SER A 93 4.96 8.24 -27.62
CA SER A 93 5.29 8.76 -28.94
C SER A 93 6.56 9.60 -28.90
N ARG A 94 7.19 9.79 -30.06
CA ARG A 94 8.40 10.62 -30.17
C ARG A 94 8.11 12.09 -29.86
N GLU A 95 6.88 12.52 -30.15
CA GLU A 95 6.39 13.88 -29.95
C GLU A 95 5.58 14.02 -28.64
N ALA A 96 5.69 13.05 -27.73
CA ALA A 96 4.99 13.04 -26.46
C ALA A 96 5.31 14.29 -25.64
N LYS A 97 4.27 14.98 -25.17
CA LYS A 97 4.42 16.15 -24.29
C LYS A 97 4.83 15.78 -22.87
N LEU A 98 4.54 14.54 -22.47
CA LEU A 98 4.85 13.99 -21.16
C LEU A 98 5.63 12.68 -21.36
N PRO A 99 6.84 12.72 -21.94
CA PRO A 99 7.53 11.51 -22.36
C PRO A 99 7.87 10.63 -21.15
N VAL A 100 7.71 9.32 -21.33
CA VAL A 100 8.18 8.29 -20.41
C VAL A 100 9.17 7.40 -21.13
N THR A 101 10.34 7.24 -20.52
CA THR A 101 11.37 6.34 -21.04
C THR A 101 11.04 4.90 -20.67
N LEU A 102 10.93 4.05 -21.68
CA LEU A 102 10.76 2.60 -21.52
C LEU A 102 11.95 1.87 -22.18
N PRO A 103 12.26 0.64 -21.74
CA PRO A 103 13.13 -0.26 -22.48
C PRO A 103 12.63 -0.43 -23.92
N LEU A 104 13.57 -0.49 -24.87
CA LEU A 104 13.27 -0.50 -26.30
C LEU A 104 12.36 -1.68 -26.67
N GLU A 105 12.67 -2.85 -26.13
CA GLU A 105 11.96 -4.11 -26.36
C GLU A 105 10.51 -4.00 -25.88
N LEU A 106 10.33 -3.44 -24.68
CA LEU A 106 9.01 -3.23 -24.07
C LEU A 106 8.15 -2.28 -24.89
N LEU A 107 8.74 -1.17 -25.34
CA LEU A 107 8.03 -0.21 -26.20
C LEU A 107 7.62 -0.87 -27.52
N CYS A 108 8.51 -1.61 -28.17
CA CYS A 108 8.21 -2.25 -29.45
C CYS A 108 7.11 -3.31 -29.33
N CYS A 109 7.16 -4.15 -28.29
CA CYS A 109 6.11 -5.14 -28.00
C CYS A 109 4.75 -4.47 -27.82
N ALA A 110 4.69 -3.37 -27.06
CA ALA A 110 3.47 -2.60 -26.88
C ALA A 110 2.95 -2.04 -28.21
N LEU A 111 3.81 -1.48 -29.07
CA LEU A 111 3.37 -0.93 -30.36
C LEU A 111 2.85 -2.01 -31.31
N VAL A 112 3.50 -3.17 -31.37
CA VAL A 112 3.03 -4.31 -32.19
C VAL A 112 1.63 -4.73 -31.75
N ALA A 113 1.42 -4.93 -30.44
CA ALA A 113 0.13 -5.34 -29.90
C ALA A 113 -0.98 -4.29 -30.14
N LEU A 114 -0.66 -2.99 -30.04
CA LEU A 114 -1.61 -1.91 -30.36
C LEU A 114 -1.91 -1.80 -31.85
N LEU A 115 -0.95 -2.10 -32.72
CA LEU A 115 -1.17 -2.14 -34.17
C LEU A 115 -2.08 -3.31 -34.58
N ASP A 116 -1.99 -4.44 -33.89
CA ASP A 116 -2.86 -5.59 -34.12
C ASP A 116 -4.28 -5.32 -33.61
N ASN A 117 -4.43 -4.66 -32.46
CA ASN A 117 -5.72 -4.24 -31.93
C ASN A 117 -5.63 -2.89 -31.17
N PRO A 118 -6.00 -1.76 -31.81
CA PRO A 118 -5.94 -0.43 -31.20
C PRO A 118 -6.88 -0.22 -30.00
N LEU A 119 -7.82 -1.12 -29.76
CA LEU A 119 -8.74 -1.07 -28.61
C LEU A 119 -8.18 -1.81 -27.38
N ASN A 120 -7.12 -2.60 -27.56
CA ASN A 120 -6.54 -3.44 -26.52
C ASN A 120 -5.62 -2.64 -25.57
N THR A 121 -6.21 -1.91 -24.63
CA THR A 121 -5.45 -1.21 -23.57
C THR A 121 -4.69 -2.18 -22.65
N LEU A 122 -5.11 -3.46 -22.56
CA LEU A 122 -4.41 -4.46 -21.75
C LEU A 122 -3.02 -4.80 -22.32
N ALA A 123 -2.78 -4.53 -23.61
CA ALA A 123 -1.46 -4.63 -24.22
C ALA A 123 -0.40 -3.74 -23.54
N LEU A 124 -0.83 -2.71 -22.79
CA LEU A 124 0.04 -1.81 -22.05
C LEU A 124 0.31 -2.26 -20.60
N ILE A 125 -0.25 -3.38 -20.14
CA ILE A 125 0.03 -3.92 -18.78
C ILE A 125 1.53 -4.08 -18.51
N PRO A 126 2.35 -4.62 -19.43
CA PRO A 126 3.80 -4.69 -19.22
C PRO A 126 4.44 -3.31 -19.01
N CYS A 127 4.00 -2.29 -19.74
CA CYS A 127 4.45 -0.91 -19.55
C CYS A 127 4.01 -0.34 -18.19
N LEU A 128 2.78 -0.64 -17.77
CA LEU A 128 2.28 -0.25 -16.44
C LEU A 128 3.15 -0.85 -15.33
N ARG A 129 3.42 -2.16 -15.40
CA ARG A 129 4.25 -2.88 -14.42
C ARG A 129 5.66 -2.29 -14.35
N TYR A 130 6.26 -1.99 -15.51
CA TYR A 130 7.57 -1.33 -15.55
C TYR A 130 7.55 0.03 -14.84
N ALA A 131 6.57 0.88 -15.14
CA ALA A 131 6.44 2.18 -14.48
C ALA A 131 6.21 2.05 -12.97
N GLU A 132 5.43 1.05 -12.55
CA GLU A 132 5.20 0.71 -11.14
C GLU A 132 6.50 0.31 -10.44
N THR A 133 7.31 -0.54 -11.07
CA THR A 133 8.66 -0.92 -10.60
C THR A 133 9.56 0.30 -10.45
N CYS A 134 9.63 1.19 -11.45
CA CYS A 134 10.41 2.43 -11.32
C CYS A 134 9.94 3.31 -10.15
N LEU A 135 8.63 3.39 -9.91
CA LEU A 135 8.09 4.15 -8.79
C LEU A 135 8.42 3.50 -7.45
N LYS A 136 8.22 2.19 -7.32
CA LYS A 136 8.36 1.44 -6.05
C LYS A 136 9.81 1.17 -5.67
N ASP A 137 10.62 0.77 -6.64
CA ASP A 137 11.94 0.19 -6.38
C ASP A 137 13.08 1.18 -6.62
N GLU A 138 12.82 2.26 -7.38
CA GLU A 138 13.80 3.31 -7.64
C GLU A 138 13.39 4.62 -6.96
N LEU A 139 12.31 5.27 -7.41
CA LEU A 139 11.97 6.64 -7.04
C LEU A 139 11.53 6.78 -5.58
N LEU A 140 10.71 5.85 -5.06
CA LEU A 140 10.24 5.89 -3.68
C LEU A 140 11.42 5.75 -2.68
N PRO A 141 12.34 4.78 -2.80
CA PRO A 141 13.51 4.71 -1.93
C PRO A 141 14.38 5.97 -1.94
N TYR A 142 14.51 6.65 -3.09
CA TYR A 142 15.19 7.95 -3.15
C TYR A 142 14.42 9.03 -2.41
N PHE A 143 13.10 9.12 -2.61
CA PHE A 143 12.24 10.07 -1.88
C PHE A 143 12.35 9.89 -0.37
N LEU A 144 12.34 8.65 0.14
CA LEU A 144 12.43 8.37 1.58
C LEU A 144 13.75 8.83 2.22
N ARG A 145 14.78 9.09 1.41
CA ARG A 145 16.07 9.64 1.85
C ARG A 145 16.23 11.13 1.51
N ASP A 146 15.28 11.70 0.78
CA ASP A 146 15.31 13.07 0.31
C ASP A 146 14.84 14.06 1.40
N ARG A 147 15.29 15.31 1.27
CA ARG A 147 14.90 16.41 2.17
C ARG A 147 13.39 16.64 2.21
N LEU A 148 12.66 16.41 1.12
CA LEU A 148 11.21 16.62 1.06
C LEU A 148 10.46 15.64 1.95
N PHE A 149 10.93 14.40 2.05
CA PHE A 149 10.35 13.45 2.99
C PHE A 149 10.69 13.82 4.45
N MET A 150 11.90 14.34 4.70
CA MET A 150 12.24 14.89 6.02
C MET A 150 11.40 16.12 6.40
N GLU A 151 11.11 17.02 5.45
CA GLU A 151 10.18 18.15 5.62
C GLU A 151 8.78 17.64 5.99
N PHE A 152 8.25 16.65 5.26
CA PHE A 152 6.98 16.00 5.57
C PHE A 152 6.95 15.42 6.98
N ARG A 153 7.95 14.61 7.35
CA ARG A 153 8.06 14.01 8.69
C ARG A 153 8.08 15.08 9.77
N SER A 154 8.85 16.14 9.56
CA SER A 154 8.92 17.27 10.48
C SER A 154 7.57 17.96 10.66
N GLU A 155 6.82 18.17 9.57
CA GLU A 155 5.49 18.76 9.61
C GLU A 155 4.54 17.92 10.47
N ILE A 156 4.44 16.62 10.22
CA ILE A 156 3.46 15.78 10.92
C ILE A 156 3.83 15.51 12.39
N ILE A 157 5.12 15.38 12.71
CA ILE A 157 5.59 15.14 14.09
C ILE A 157 5.49 16.42 14.92
N THR A 158 5.95 17.56 14.39
CA THR A 158 6.03 18.82 15.16
C THR A 158 4.63 19.36 15.43
N ASN A 159 3.73 19.26 14.46
CA ASN A 159 2.36 19.75 14.55
C ASN A 159 1.39 18.77 15.23
N GLY A 160 1.85 17.59 15.67
CA GLY A 160 0.99 16.58 16.31
C GLY A 160 -0.09 16.04 15.38
N GLN A 161 0.24 15.84 14.10
CA GLN A 161 -0.66 15.33 13.06
C GLN A 161 -0.49 13.82 12.81
N LEU A 162 0.32 13.15 13.63
CA LEU A 162 0.45 11.69 13.62
C LEU A 162 -0.93 11.06 13.86
N ASN A 163 -1.21 9.96 13.18
CA ASN A 163 -2.38 9.13 13.45
C ASN A 163 -1.94 7.88 14.23
N LEU A 164 -2.90 7.03 14.61
CA LEU A 164 -2.60 5.80 15.35
C LEU A 164 -1.77 4.81 14.54
N ASP A 165 -1.96 4.73 13.21
CA ASP A 165 -1.16 3.86 12.35
C ASP A 165 0.31 4.29 12.32
N ASP A 166 0.58 5.60 12.28
CA ASP A 166 1.95 6.13 12.35
C ASP A 166 2.66 5.71 13.63
N ILE A 167 1.91 5.62 14.73
CA ILE A 167 2.41 5.20 16.04
C ILE A 167 2.60 3.68 16.10
N MET A 168 1.64 2.91 15.58
CA MET A 168 1.68 1.44 15.66
C MET A 168 2.82 0.83 14.85
N PHE A 169 3.20 1.43 13.73
CA PHE A 169 4.21 0.89 12.82
C PHE A 169 5.54 1.66 12.81
N ASP A 170 5.76 2.55 13.79
CA ASP A 170 7.07 3.12 14.10
C ASP A 170 7.50 2.67 15.50
N ASP A 171 8.58 1.88 15.58
CA ASP A 171 9.02 1.24 16.84
C ASP A 171 9.25 2.25 17.97
N THR A 172 9.77 3.43 17.64
CA THR A 172 10.09 4.44 18.66
C THR A 172 8.82 5.11 19.18
N LEU A 173 7.88 5.48 18.29
CA LEU A 173 6.58 6.02 18.69
C LEU A 173 5.75 4.99 19.44
N LEU A 174 5.76 3.73 18.99
CA LEU A 174 5.06 2.63 19.65
C LEU A 174 5.51 2.49 21.10
N LEU A 175 6.82 2.46 21.34
CA LEU A 175 7.37 2.38 22.70
C LEU A 175 6.93 3.57 23.58
N ASN A 176 6.99 4.79 23.05
CA ASN A 176 6.54 5.98 23.78
C ASN A 176 5.02 5.96 24.04
N PHE A 177 4.23 5.42 23.11
CA PHE A 177 2.79 5.29 23.27
C PHE A 177 2.42 4.23 24.31
N VAL A 178 3.12 3.09 24.32
CA VAL A 178 2.97 2.05 25.37
C VAL A 178 3.38 2.60 26.74
N GLU A 179 4.48 3.35 26.84
CA GLU A 179 4.86 4.06 28.08
C GLU A 179 3.76 5.02 28.55
N TYR A 180 3.16 5.77 27.62
CA TYR A 180 2.06 6.69 27.92
C TYR A 180 0.80 5.95 28.38
N LEU A 181 0.47 4.81 27.78
CA LEU A 181 -0.66 3.98 28.18
C LEU A 181 -0.44 3.42 29.59
N GLY A 182 0.75 2.91 29.89
CA GLY A 182 1.07 2.33 31.19
C GLY A 182 -0.01 1.33 31.65
N ASN A 183 -0.59 1.57 32.83
CA ASN A 183 -1.66 0.74 33.40
C ASN A 183 -3.07 1.32 33.16
N LYS A 184 -3.24 2.22 32.19
CA LYS A 184 -4.56 2.77 31.87
C LYS A 184 -5.47 1.66 31.32
N PRO A 185 -6.78 1.71 31.61
CA PRO A 185 -7.71 0.72 31.10
C PRO A 185 -7.76 0.68 29.57
N GLU A 186 -7.47 1.79 28.88
CA GLU A 186 -7.44 1.84 27.42
C GLU A 186 -6.26 1.09 26.80
N ALA A 187 -5.25 0.69 27.59
CA ALA A 187 -4.13 -0.11 27.10
C ALA A 187 -4.60 -1.42 26.47
N ILE A 188 -5.65 -2.03 27.01
CA ILE A 188 -6.18 -3.29 26.48
C ILE A 188 -6.70 -3.16 25.05
N LEU A 189 -7.34 -2.03 24.75
CA LEU A 189 -7.86 -1.73 23.41
C LEU A 189 -6.72 -1.62 22.40
N PHE A 190 -5.62 -0.99 22.80
CA PHE A 190 -4.45 -0.87 21.95
C PHE A 190 -3.72 -2.21 21.76
N THR A 191 -3.60 -3.02 22.82
CA THR A 191 -3.02 -4.37 22.73
C THR A 191 -3.81 -5.27 21.79
N PHE A 192 -5.14 -5.16 21.77
CA PHE A 192 -5.98 -5.85 20.78
C PHE A 192 -5.64 -5.42 19.35
N LEU A 193 -5.48 -4.12 19.08
CA LEU A 193 -5.11 -3.62 17.74
C LEU A 193 -3.73 -4.18 17.30
N LEU A 194 -2.75 -4.25 18.22
CA LEU A 194 -1.45 -4.86 17.92
C LEU A 194 -1.58 -6.34 17.61
N ALA A 195 -2.37 -7.09 18.38
CA ALA A 195 -2.59 -8.53 18.16
C ALA A 195 -3.23 -8.81 16.79
N VAL A 196 -4.27 -8.06 16.41
CA VAL A 196 -4.89 -8.19 15.08
C VAL A 196 -3.93 -7.78 13.97
N SER A 197 -3.10 -6.76 14.19
CA SER A 197 -2.09 -6.33 13.21
C SER A 197 -1.03 -7.41 12.98
N ALA A 198 -0.60 -8.08 14.05
CA ALA A 198 0.32 -9.21 13.97
C ALA A 198 -0.30 -10.40 13.23
N TYR A 199 -1.55 -10.76 13.57
CA TYR A 199 -2.31 -11.80 12.87
C TYR A 199 -2.39 -11.56 11.36
N LYS A 200 -2.75 -10.33 10.95
CA LYS A 200 -2.85 -9.98 9.52
C LYS A 200 -1.50 -10.03 8.79
N LYS A 201 -0.43 -9.65 9.47
CA LYS A 201 0.93 -9.74 8.93
C LYS A 201 1.31 -11.20 8.68
N GLU A 202 1.09 -12.06 9.68
CA GLU A 202 1.35 -13.50 9.58
C GLU A 202 0.50 -14.16 8.50
N PHE A 203 -0.79 -13.81 8.42
CA PHE A 203 -1.67 -14.27 7.35
C PHE A 203 -1.10 -13.93 5.96
N SER A 204 -0.64 -12.70 5.76
CA SER A 204 -0.07 -12.26 4.48
C SER A 204 1.24 -12.98 4.16
N GLU A 205 2.09 -13.21 5.15
CA GLU A 205 3.38 -13.89 4.97
C GLU A 205 3.13 -15.35 4.58
N LEU A 206 2.27 -16.07 5.31
CA LEU A 206 1.97 -17.48 5.06
C LEU A 206 1.23 -17.72 3.72
N THR A 207 0.37 -16.80 3.31
CA THR A 207 -0.36 -16.92 2.02
C THR A 207 0.45 -16.48 0.80
N SER A 208 1.54 -15.73 1.00
CA SER A 208 2.44 -15.31 -0.10
C SER A 208 3.40 -16.40 -0.56
N ILE A 209 3.60 -17.46 0.24
CA ILE A 209 4.50 -18.57 -0.09
C ILE A 209 3.72 -19.53 -1.02
N SER A 210 3.79 -19.27 -2.33
CA SER A 210 3.07 -20.01 -3.37
C SER A 210 3.58 -21.45 -3.65
N ASP A 211 4.63 -21.89 -2.97
CA ASP A 211 5.39 -23.11 -3.31
C ASP A 211 5.41 -24.19 -2.21
N VAL A 212 4.40 -24.22 -1.33
CA VAL A 212 4.37 -25.22 -0.23
C VAL A 212 3.46 -26.41 -0.55
N SER A 213 3.91 -27.60 -0.17
CA SER A 213 3.15 -28.86 -0.33
C SER A 213 1.82 -28.79 0.43
N ARG A 214 0.79 -29.51 -0.04
CA ARG A 214 -0.55 -29.51 0.60
C ARG A 214 -0.53 -29.71 2.12
N ASP A 215 0.38 -30.52 2.65
CA ASP A 215 0.46 -30.82 4.09
C ASP A 215 0.88 -29.60 4.93
N SER A 216 1.80 -28.77 4.41
CA SER A 216 2.24 -27.56 5.10
C SER A 216 1.19 -26.43 5.08
N SER A 217 0.35 -26.37 4.04
CA SER A 217 -0.74 -25.38 3.96
C SER A 217 -1.80 -25.62 5.04
N GLU A 218 -2.13 -26.88 5.32
CA GLU A 218 -3.06 -27.25 6.40
C GLU A 218 -2.52 -26.86 7.78
N GLU A 219 -1.24 -27.06 8.04
CA GLU A 219 -0.59 -26.63 9.29
C GLU A 219 -0.63 -25.10 9.45
N HIS A 220 -0.33 -24.36 8.39
CA HIS A 220 -0.43 -22.89 8.38
C HIS A 220 -1.86 -22.40 8.63
N TYR A 221 -2.86 -23.03 8.02
CA TYR A 221 -4.26 -22.67 8.26
C TYR A 221 -4.68 -22.96 9.70
N ARG A 222 -4.25 -24.09 10.26
CA ARG A 222 -4.51 -24.42 11.67
C ARG A 222 -3.88 -23.41 12.63
N GLN A 223 -2.66 -22.98 12.37
CA GLN A 223 -1.99 -21.95 13.17
C GLN A 223 -2.80 -20.65 13.15
N LEU A 224 -3.22 -20.19 11.96
CA LEU A 224 -4.02 -18.98 11.81
C LEU A 224 -5.38 -19.06 12.53
N LEU A 225 -6.03 -20.23 12.52
CA LEU A 225 -7.27 -20.46 13.28
C LEU A 225 -7.02 -20.43 14.80
N GLU A 226 -5.91 -21.02 15.25
CA GLU A 226 -5.51 -20.98 16.66
C GLU A 226 -5.25 -19.53 17.12
N ASP A 227 -4.49 -18.75 16.35
CA ASP A 227 -4.19 -17.35 16.67
C ASP A 227 -5.46 -16.50 16.74
N ALA A 228 -6.37 -16.65 15.78
CA ALA A 228 -7.65 -15.96 15.77
C ALA A 228 -8.51 -16.34 17.00
N THR A 229 -8.52 -17.62 17.37
CA THR A 229 -9.21 -18.13 18.56
C THR A 229 -8.58 -17.58 19.85
N THR A 230 -7.25 -17.52 19.93
CA THR A 230 -6.53 -16.96 21.07
C THR A 230 -6.81 -15.48 21.24
N ILE A 231 -6.86 -14.70 20.15
CA ILE A 231 -7.25 -13.28 20.19
C ILE A 231 -8.68 -13.15 20.74
N CYS A 232 -9.63 -13.95 20.25
CA CYS A 232 -11.01 -13.93 20.74
C CYS A 232 -11.11 -14.31 22.23
N ALA A 233 -10.45 -15.40 22.63
CA ALA A 233 -10.45 -15.87 24.01
C ALA A 233 -9.84 -14.83 24.96
N LYS A 234 -8.77 -14.14 24.54
CA LYS A 234 -8.08 -13.15 25.36
C LYS A 234 -8.86 -11.85 25.52
N PHE A 235 -9.41 -11.30 24.43
CA PHE A 235 -9.95 -9.93 24.44
C PHE A 235 -11.48 -9.86 24.47
N LEU A 236 -12.18 -10.92 24.03
CA LEU A 236 -13.64 -10.93 23.84
C LEU A 236 -14.38 -11.88 24.80
N SER A 237 -13.65 -12.74 25.50
CA SER A 237 -14.24 -13.61 26.53
C SER A 237 -14.39 -12.88 27.86
N PRO A 238 -15.60 -12.82 28.45
CA PRO A 238 -15.80 -12.27 29.79
C PRO A 238 -15.04 -13.00 30.91
N ALA A 239 -14.55 -14.21 30.63
CA ALA A 239 -13.72 -14.98 31.58
C ALA A 239 -12.24 -14.57 31.57
N SER A 240 -11.82 -13.74 30.62
CA SER A 240 -10.44 -13.26 30.52
C SER A 240 -10.21 -12.04 31.42
N GLU A 241 -9.05 -11.98 32.07
CA GLU A 241 -8.58 -10.78 32.78
C GLU A 241 -8.36 -9.58 31.83
N ASP A 242 -8.11 -9.90 30.56
CA ASP A 242 -7.86 -8.96 29.45
C ASP A 242 -9.14 -8.65 28.64
N PHE A 243 -10.31 -8.92 29.20
CA PHE A 243 -11.59 -8.64 28.55
C PHE A 243 -11.78 -7.14 28.29
N MET A 244 -12.00 -6.77 27.03
CA MET A 244 -12.14 -5.36 26.62
C MET A 244 -13.43 -4.68 27.10
N ASN A 245 -14.34 -5.41 27.77
CA ASN A 245 -15.63 -4.92 28.27
C ASN A 245 -16.47 -4.24 27.17
N LEU A 246 -16.51 -4.85 25.99
CA LEU A 246 -17.34 -4.43 24.86
C LEU A 246 -18.75 -5.00 24.98
N ASN A 247 -19.71 -4.37 24.30
CA ASN A 247 -21.05 -4.92 24.17
C ASN A 247 -21.03 -6.10 23.19
N LEU A 248 -21.79 -7.17 23.47
CA LEU A 248 -21.82 -8.38 22.62
C LEU A 248 -22.13 -8.07 21.15
N GLU A 249 -22.99 -7.08 20.89
CA GLU A 249 -23.33 -6.64 19.54
C GLU A 249 -22.13 -6.08 18.76
N GLU A 250 -21.12 -5.55 19.44
CA GLU A 250 -19.92 -4.98 18.82
C GLU A 250 -18.96 -6.06 18.28
N TYR A 251 -19.01 -7.28 18.82
CA TYR A 251 -18.03 -8.32 18.47
C TYR A 251 -18.62 -9.72 18.15
N ARG A 252 -19.94 -9.90 18.20
CA ARG A 252 -20.58 -11.18 17.85
C ARG A 252 -20.16 -11.69 16.47
N ASN A 253 -20.16 -10.82 15.47
CA ASN A 253 -19.78 -11.20 14.11
C ASN A 253 -18.31 -11.68 14.04
N VAL A 254 -17.43 -11.12 14.89
CA VAL A 254 -16.03 -11.57 14.98
C VAL A 254 -15.97 -12.98 15.56
N LEU A 255 -16.73 -13.29 16.61
CA LEU A 255 -16.79 -14.66 17.15
C LEU A 255 -17.29 -15.66 16.10
N ASP A 256 -18.31 -15.29 15.33
CA ASP A 256 -18.86 -16.16 14.28
C ASP A 256 -17.84 -16.41 13.15
N GLN A 257 -16.98 -15.42 12.82
CA GLN A 257 -16.02 -15.51 11.72
C GLN A 257 -14.64 -16.04 12.12
N ALA A 258 -14.13 -15.65 13.29
CA ALA A 258 -12.79 -15.98 13.77
C ALA A 258 -12.73 -17.32 14.52
N CYS A 259 -13.87 -17.80 15.03
CA CYS A 259 -13.97 -19.07 15.76
C CYS A 259 -14.79 -20.14 15.01
N SER A 260 -15.04 -19.97 13.71
CA SER A 260 -15.65 -21.01 12.87
C SER A 260 -14.69 -22.17 12.61
N GLU A 261 -15.22 -23.39 12.37
CA GLU A 261 -14.42 -24.54 11.89
C GLU A 261 -14.04 -24.46 10.40
N GLU A 262 -14.32 -23.32 9.75
CA GLU A 262 -14.00 -23.06 8.33
C GLU A 262 -12.56 -22.55 8.14
N GLU A 263 -12.14 -22.29 6.90
CA GLU A 263 -10.82 -21.74 6.57
C GLU A 263 -10.58 -20.38 7.26
N PRO A 264 -9.32 -20.06 7.65
CA PRO A 264 -9.01 -18.81 8.32
C PRO A 264 -9.23 -17.62 7.39
N ARG A 265 -9.71 -16.52 7.96
CA ARG A 265 -10.06 -15.31 7.22
C ARG A 265 -9.21 -14.13 7.64
N ASN A 266 -8.55 -13.48 6.68
CA ASN A 266 -7.78 -12.24 6.94
C ASN A 266 -8.65 -11.12 7.50
N ASP A 267 -9.92 -11.06 7.07
CA ASP A 267 -10.85 -9.98 7.34
C ASP A 267 -11.73 -10.17 8.59
N CYS A 268 -11.57 -11.29 9.32
CA CYS A 268 -12.46 -11.64 10.44
C CYS A 268 -12.52 -10.60 11.57
N PHE A 269 -11.45 -9.81 11.73
CA PHE A 269 -11.36 -8.76 12.76
C PHE A 269 -11.64 -7.35 12.23
N ASP A 270 -11.83 -7.13 10.93
CA ASP A 270 -11.80 -5.80 10.30
C ASP A 270 -12.81 -4.83 10.91
N SER A 271 -14.06 -5.28 11.02
CA SER A 271 -15.14 -4.46 11.56
C SER A 271 -14.87 -3.99 13.00
N LEU A 272 -14.41 -4.91 13.85
CA LEU A 272 -14.10 -4.58 15.25
C LEU A 272 -12.81 -3.77 15.36
N TYR A 273 -11.79 -4.11 14.58
CA TYR A 273 -10.55 -3.35 14.49
C TYR A 273 -10.82 -1.88 14.19
N GLU A 274 -11.64 -1.58 13.18
CA GLU A 274 -11.99 -0.21 12.83
C GLU A 274 -12.71 0.56 13.95
N VAL A 275 -13.58 -0.12 14.70
CA VAL A 275 -14.31 0.47 15.83
C VAL A 275 -13.34 0.82 16.96
N ILE A 276 -12.47 -0.13 17.33
CA ILE A 276 -11.50 0.06 18.40
C ILE A 276 -10.43 1.08 18.00
N HIS A 277 -9.93 1.01 16.77
CA HIS A 277 -8.98 1.97 16.21
C HIS A 277 -9.52 3.39 16.31
N ARG A 278 -10.74 3.64 15.80
CA ARG A 278 -11.42 4.95 15.92
C ARG A 278 -11.60 5.39 17.36
N LYS A 279 -11.85 4.47 18.28
CA LYS A 279 -12.01 4.78 19.72
C LYS A 279 -10.69 5.22 20.34
N VAL A 280 -9.59 4.52 20.07
CA VAL A 280 -8.24 4.86 20.55
C VAL A 280 -7.77 6.17 19.91
N GLU A 281 -7.89 6.31 18.59
CA GLU A 281 -7.54 7.51 17.82
C GLU A 281 -8.25 8.76 18.35
N LYS A 282 -9.55 8.68 18.66
CA LYS A 282 -10.31 9.88 19.09
C LYS A 282 -10.20 10.18 20.57
N ARG A 283 -10.09 9.16 21.43
CA ARG A 283 -10.19 9.35 22.89
C ARG A 283 -8.85 9.32 23.61
N VAL A 284 -7.88 8.59 23.08
CA VAL A 284 -6.61 8.29 23.79
C VAL A 284 -5.46 9.09 23.19
N LEU A 285 -5.38 9.10 21.86
CA LEU A 285 -4.30 9.73 21.11
C LEU A 285 -4.13 11.25 21.37
N PRO A 286 -5.19 12.08 21.49
CA PRO A 286 -5.00 13.50 21.77
C PRO A 286 -4.24 13.76 23.09
N GLY A 287 -4.46 12.91 24.10
CA GLY A 287 -3.73 13.00 25.38
C GLY A 287 -2.25 12.64 25.23
N PHE A 288 -1.91 11.72 24.33
CA PHE A 288 -0.53 11.33 24.06
C PHE A 288 0.32 12.52 23.58
N PHE A 289 -0.22 13.38 22.71
CA PHE A 289 0.53 14.53 22.19
C PHE A 289 0.91 15.59 23.24
N THR A 290 0.24 15.57 24.39
CA THR A 290 0.57 16.43 25.55
C THR A 290 1.40 15.72 26.62
N SER A 291 1.68 14.43 26.44
CA SER A 291 2.34 13.58 27.43
C SER A 291 3.86 13.72 27.41
N SER A 292 4.49 13.45 28.56
CA SER A 292 5.96 13.47 28.68
C SER A 292 6.68 12.57 27.67
N PRO A 293 6.25 11.30 27.41
CA PRO A 293 6.88 10.45 26.40
C PRO A 293 6.90 11.08 25.00
N PHE A 294 5.77 11.63 24.54
CA PHE A 294 5.73 12.25 23.22
C PHE A 294 6.54 13.54 23.15
N LEU A 295 6.49 14.40 24.18
CA LEU A 295 7.27 15.63 24.22
C LEU A 295 8.77 15.35 24.16
N ARG A 296 9.22 14.29 24.82
CA ARG A 296 10.61 13.80 24.76
C ARG A 296 10.97 13.27 23.37
N TYR A 297 10.12 12.44 22.78
CA TYR A 297 10.28 11.97 21.40
C TYR A 297 10.42 13.14 20.41
N ARG A 298 9.50 14.11 20.49
CA ARG A 298 9.50 15.29 19.62
C ARG A 298 10.76 16.13 19.80
N ALA A 299 11.22 16.33 21.04
CA ALA A 299 12.47 17.05 21.30
C ALA A 299 13.69 16.34 20.71
N GLN A 300 13.77 15.01 20.83
CA GLN A 300 14.82 14.20 20.21
C GLN A 300 14.77 14.30 18.68
N PHE A 301 13.58 14.18 18.08
CA PHE A 301 13.41 14.33 16.64
C PHE A 301 13.87 15.72 16.16
N ILE A 302 13.46 16.79 16.83
CA ILE A 302 13.88 18.16 16.49
C ILE A 302 15.40 18.31 16.57
N SER A 303 16.05 17.67 17.55
CA SER A 303 17.51 17.72 17.68
C SER A 303 18.25 17.04 16.51
N THR A 304 17.60 16.16 15.76
CA THR A 304 18.17 15.54 14.54
C THR A 304 18.03 16.40 13.28
N LEU A 305 17.25 17.49 13.34
CA LEU A 305 17.05 18.42 12.23
C LEU A 305 18.11 19.54 12.19
N GLY A 306 18.85 19.75 13.29
CA GLY A 306 19.90 20.78 13.42
C GLY A 306 21.29 20.18 13.37
#